data_AF-A0A7J7ICK6-F1
#
_entry.id   AF-A0A7J7ICK6-F1
#
_cell.length_a   1.000
_cell.length_b   1.000
_cell.length_c   1.000
_cell.angle_alpha   90.00
_cell.angle_beta   90.00
_cell.angle_gamma   90.00
#
_symmetry.space_group_name_H-M   'P 1'
#
loop_
_entity.id
_entity.type
_entity.pdbx_description
1 polymer ?
#
loop_
_entity_poly.entity_id
_entity_poly.type
_entity_poly.pdbx_seq_one_letter_code
_entity_poly.pdbx_strand_id
1 'polypeptide(L)'
;MWKLKIAEGHGPYLFSTNKYVGRQIWEFDPDAGSAEERAAVEEAREEYKKKFKKDRPRALPCSDLLMRMQLKKENNNIDLSIPLVRLGEKEKVTYEAATIALRKAIRLNCAIQARDCNK
;
A
#
# COMPACT_ATOMS: atom_id res chain seq x y z
N MET A 1 11.92 -2.39 11.84
CA MET A 1 10.97 -2.27 10.72
C MET A 1 9.64 -1.76 11.26
N TRP A 2 8.98 -0.85 10.56
CA TRP A 2 7.67 -0.33 10.97
C TRP A 2 6.58 -1.34 10.63
N LYS A 3 5.91 -1.94 11.62
CA LYS A 3 4.85 -2.92 11.41
C LYS A 3 3.48 -2.26 11.49
N LEU A 4 2.63 -2.52 10.50
CA LEU A 4 1.24 -2.10 10.51
C LEU A 4 0.41 -3.09 11.33
N LYS A 5 -0.34 -2.59 12.32
CA LYS A 5 -1.35 -3.37 13.06
C LYS A 5 -2.73 -2.84 12.74
N ILE A 6 -3.64 -3.75 12.38
CA ILE A 6 -4.99 -3.44 11.94
C ILE A 6 -6.02 -4.18 12.79
N ALA A 7 -7.04 -3.44 13.24
CA ALA A 7 -8.13 -3.95 14.08
C ALA A 7 -7.67 -4.62 15.38
N GLU A 8 -6.46 -4.30 15.83
CA GLU A 8 -5.91 -4.75 17.10
C GLU A 8 -6.16 -3.70 18.20
N GLY A 9 -6.44 -4.17 19.40
CA GLY A 9 -6.76 -3.40 20.60
C GLY A 9 -6.66 -4.28 21.84
N HIS A 10 -7.40 -3.96 22.92
CA HIS A 10 -7.44 -4.69 24.21
C HIS A 10 -6.47 -4.23 25.32
N GLY A 11 -5.88 -3.03 25.21
CA GLY A 11 -5.20 -2.42 26.35
C GLY A 11 -6.18 -1.94 27.44
N PRO A 12 -5.75 -1.80 28.71
CA PRO A 12 -6.61 -1.40 29.83
C PRO A 12 -7.29 -0.03 29.66
N TYR A 13 -6.78 0.81 28.74
CA TYR A 13 -7.31 2.15 28.43
C TYR A 13 -7.81 2.27 26.98
N LEU A 14 -8.03 1.15 26.29
CA LEU A 14 -8.56 1.12 24.93
C LEU A 14 -9.99 0.55 24.97
N PHE A 15 -10.94 1.33 24.45
CA PHE A 15 -12.35 0.95 24.35
C PHE A 15 -12.80 1.09 22.90
N SER A 16 -13.71 0.22 22.47
CA SER A 16 -14.25 0.25 21.12
C SER A 16 -15.67 -0.34 21.08
N THR A 17 -16.56 0.30 20.31
CA THR A 17 -17.92 -0.18 20.04
C THR A 17 -18.00 -1.13 18.84
N ASN A 18 -17.01 -1.10 17.93
CA ASN A 18 -16.98 -1.90 16.70
C ASN A 18 -15.83 -2.93 16.65
N LYS A 19 -15.28 -3.35 17.79
CA LYS A 19 -14.12 -4.26 17.88
C LYS A 19 -12.87 -3.74 17.13
N TYR A 20 -12.60 -2.44 17.18
CA TYR A 20 -11.44 -1.76 16.59
C TYR A 20 -11.37 -1.82 15.06
N VAL A 21 -12.44 -2.23 14.37
CA VAL A 21 -12.48 -2.23 12.90
C VAL A 21 -12.20 -0.82 12.37
N GLY A 22 -11.32 -0.71 11.37
CA GLY A 22 -10.82 0.53 10.79
C GLY A 22 -9.63 1.16 11.54
N ARG A 23 -9.27 0.67 12.73
CA ARG A 23 -8.12 1.18 13.47
C ARG A 23 -6.81 0.68 12.86
N GLN A 24 -5.90 1.62 12.58
CA GLN A 24 -4.56 1.33 12.08
C GLN A 24 -3.51 2.02 12.97
N ILE A 25 -2.49 1.27 13.40
CA ILE A 25 -1.34 1.82 14.12
C ILE A 25 -0.04 1.27 13.57
N TRP A 26 1.02 2.06 13.72
CA TRP A 26 2.39 1.67 13.37
C TRP A 26 3.21 1.46 14.63
N GLU A 27 3.88 0.31 14.72
CA GLU A 27 4.81 -0.01 15.80
C GLU A 27 6.17 -0.30 15.19
N PHE A 28 7.23 0.28 15.76
CA PHE A 28 8.58 -0.05 15.34
C PHE A 28 9.08 -1.29 16.08
N ASP A 29 9.49 -2.31 15.32
CA ASP A 29 10.07 -3.54 15.84
C ASP A 29 11.45 -3.76 15.18
N PRO A 30 12.57 -3.71 15.91
CA PRO A 30 13.91 -3.84 15.33
C PRO A 30 14.16 -5.19 14.64
N ASP A 31 13.51 -6.26 15.10
CA ASP A 31 13.73 -7.63 14.64
C ASP A 31 12.71 -8.06 13.56
N ALA A 32 11.65 -7.27 13.35
CA ALA A 32 10.66 -7.53 12.32
C ALA A 32 11.20 -7.37 10.88
N GLY A 33 10.63 -8.18 9.99
CA GLY A 33 10.85 -8.12 8.55
C GLY A 33 12.04 -8.97 8.07
N SER A 34 11.87 -9.63 6.94
CA SER A 34 12.96 -10.33 6.24
C SER A 34 14.05 -9.35 5.79
N ALA A 35 15.22 -9.87 5.46
CA ALA A 35 16.30 -9.05 4.89
C ALA A 35 15.85 -8.33 3.61
N GLU A 36 15.07 -9.01 2.77
CA GLU A 36 14.49 -8.45 1.55
C GLU A 36 13.51 -7.31 1.83
N GLU A 37 12.63 -7.45 2.83
CA GLU A 37 11.69 -6.39 3.21
C GLU A 37 12.42 -5.16 3.74
N ARG A 38 13.43 -5.37 4.59
CA ARG A 38 14.24 -4.27 5.11
C ARG A 38 15.00 -3.56 3.98
N ALA A 39 15.52 -4.31 3.02
CA ALA A 39 16.18 -3.76 1.84
C ALA A 39 15.21 -2.93 0.98
N ALA A 40 14.00 -3.43 0.70
CA ALA A 40 12.98 -2.71 -0.08
C ALA A 40 12.54 -1.40 0.59
N VAL A 41 12.44 -1.38 1.93
CA VAL A 41 12.13 -0.17 2.70
C VAL A 41 13.26 0.85 2.61
N GLU A 42 14.52 0.41 2.74
CA GLU A 42 15.67 1.33 2.63
C GLU A 42 15.85 1.83 1.19
N GLU A 43 15.60 1.01 0.18
CA GLU A 43 15.59 1.43 -1.22
C GLU A 43 14.56 2.54 -1.46
N ALA A 44 13.31 2.36 -0.99
CA ALA A 44 12.27 3.38 -1.11
C ALA A 44 12.64 4.68 -0.37
N ARG A 45 13.34 4.56 0.78
CA ARG A 45 13.85 5.71 1.52
C ARG A 45 14.92 6.46 0.74
N GLU A 46 15.87 5.74 0.13
CA GLU A 46 16.92 6.33 -0.70
C GLU A 46 16.35 6.95 -1.98
N GLU A 47 15.37 6.31 -2.62
CA GLU A 47 14.67 6.89 -3.77
C GLU A 47 14.00 8.22 -3.40
N TYR A 48 13.31 8.27 -2.26
CA TYR A 48 12.73 9.49 -1.74
C TYR A 48 13.78 10.57 -1.50
N LYS A 49 14.90 10.25 -0.83
CA LYS A 49 16.01 11.20 -0.59
C LYS A 49 16.58 11.73 -1.90
N LYS A 50 16.79 10.88 -2.91
CA LYS A 50 17.29 11.27 -4.24
C LYS A 50 16.31 12.24 -4.91
N LYS A 51 15.02 11.90 -4.93
CA LYS A 51 13.97 12.75 -5.51
C LYS A 51 13.87 14.10 -4.79
N PHE A 52 13.92 14.09 -3.47
CA PHE A 52 13.89 15.30 -2.64
C PHE A 52 15.08 16.22 -2.89
N LYS A 53 16.29 15.67 -3.03
CA LYS A 53 17.50 16.44 -3.37
C LYS A 53 17.43 17.05 -4.78
N LYS A 54 16.85 16.33 -5.74
CA LYS A 54 16.77 16.77 -7.15
C LYS A 54 15.65 17.79 -7.39
N ASP A 55 14.46 17.55 -6.84
CA ASP A 55 13.24 18.31 -7.13
C ASP A 55 12.30 18.28 -5.92
N ARG A 56 12.63 19.09 -4.91
CA ARG A 56 11.93 19.14 -3.62
C ARG A 56 10.41 19.38 -3.75
N PRO A 57 9.91 20.31 -4.58
CA PRO A 57 8.48 20.50 -4.77
C PRO A 57 7.75 19.26 -5.32
N ARG A 58 8.42 18.44 -6.13
CA ARG A 58 7.84 17.22 -6.71
C ARG A 58 8.08 15.96 -5.87
N ALA A 59 8.87 16.06 -4.80
CA ALA A 59 9.13 14.96 -3.87
C ALA A 59 8.00 14.80 -2.83
N LEU A 60 6.81 14.49 -3.34
CA LEU A 60 5.64 14.23 -2.50
C LEU A 60 5.84 12.95 -1.70
N PRO A 61 5.69 12.98 -0.36
CA PRO A 61 5.72 11.77 0.44
C PRO A 61 4.48 10.93 0.13
N CYS A 62 4.66 9.65 -0.16
CA CYS A 62 3.57 8.69 -0.30
C CYS A 62 3.33 8.07 1.09
N SER A 63 2.33 8.57 1.82
CA SER A 63 2.06 8.16 3.21
C SER A 63 1.72 6.67 3.34
N ASP A 64 1.23 6.05 2.27
CA ASP A 64 0.76 4.67 2.25
C ASP A 64 1.71 3.70 1.55
N LEU A 65 2.92 4.11 1.13
CA LEU A 65 3.84 3.21 0.41
C LEU A 65 4.22 1.98 1.25
N LEU A 66 4.58 2.20 2.51
CA LEU A 66 4.93 1.13 3.45
C LEU A 66 3.72 0.23 3.74
N MET A 67 2.52 0.82 3.86
CA MET A 67 1.26 0.09 4.01
C MET A 67 1.02 -0.84 2.82
N ARG A 68 1.15 -0.31 1.59
CA ARG A 68 0.97 -1.07 0.35
C ARG A 68 1.97 -2.22 0.23
N MET A 69 3.21 -2.03 0.66
CA MET A 69 4.22 -3.09 0.67
C MET A 69 3.80 -4.27 1.55
N GLN A 70 3.34 -3.99 2.79
CA GLN A 70 2.92 -5.04 3.72
C GLN A 70 1.62 -5.71 3.28
N LEU A 71 0.59 -4.93 2.92
CA LEU A 71 -0.72 -5.50 2.53
C LEU A 71 -0.64 -6.32 1.24
N LYS A 72 0.16 -5.91 0.25
CA LYS A 72 0.36 -6.73 -0.97
C LYS A 72 1.06 -8.06 -0.67
N LYS A 73 1.95 -8.08 0.33
CA LYS A 73 2.60 -9.31 0.76
C LYS A 73 1.63 -10.22 1.52
N GLU A 74 0.78 -9.66 2.38
CA GLU A 74 -0.29 -10.40 3.06
C GLU A 74 -1.30 -10.97 2.04
N ASN A 75 -1.67 -10.17 1.04
CA ASN A 75 -2.58 -10.52 -0.05
C ASN A 75 -1.83 -11.01 -1.31
N ASN A 76 -0.81 -11.86 -1.13
CA ASN A 76 0.05 -12.33 -2.22
C ASN A 76 -0.65 -13.19 -3.28
N ASN A 77 -1.90 -13.60 -3.02
CA ASN A 77 -2.75 -14.34 -3.94
C ASN A 77 -3.37 -13.46 -5.04
N ILE A 78 -3.29 -12.13 -4.93
CA ILE A 78 -3.84 -11.21 -5.92
C ILE A 78 -2.84 -10.94 -7.04
N ASP A 79 -3.18 -11.39 -8.24
CA ASP A 79 -2.34 -11.20 -9.43
C ASP A 79 -2.35 -9.73 -9.93
N LEU A 80 -1.22 -9.04 -9.79
CA LEU A 80 -1.01 -7.66 -10.24
C LEU A 80 -0.32 -7.53 -11.61
N SER A 81 -0.21 -8.63 -12.38
CA SER A 81 0.49 -8.66 -13.67
C SER A 81 -0.20 -7.88 -14.80
N ILE A 82 -1.47 -7.49 -14.63
CA ILE A 82 -2.22 -6.73 -15.64
C ILE A 82 -1.43 -5.47 -16.03
N PRO A 83 -1.13 -5.23 -17.33
CA PRO A 83 -0.33 -4.10 -17.76
C PRO A 83 -1.06 -2.77 -17.52
N LEU A 84 -0.28 -1.69 -17.36
CA LEU A 84 -0.87 -0.36 -17.21
C LEU A 84 -1.26 0.18 -18.59
N VAL A 85 -2.54 0.51 -18.76
CA VAL A 85 -3.03 1.24 -19.94
C VAL A 85 -3.06 2.72 -19.61
N ARG A 86 -2.31 3.52 -20.39
CA ARG A 86 -2.37 4.99 -20.36
C ARG A 86 -2.74 5.45 -21.75
N LEU A 87 -3.84 6.19 -21.85
CA LEU A 87 -4.26 6.81 -23.10
C LEU A 87 -3.67 8.21 -23.20
N GLY A 88 -3.23 8.60 -24.40
CA GLY A 88 -2.83 9.97 -24.71
C GLY A 88 -4.03 10.92 -24.76
N GLU A 89 -3.79 12.23 -24.69
CA GLU A 89 -4.87 13.25 -24.65
C GLU A 89 -5.84 13.19 -25.84
N LYS A 90 -5.36 12.74 -27.01
CA LYS A 90 -6.15 12.65 -28.25
C LYS A 90 -6.58 11.23 -28.61
N GLU A 91 -6.22 10.25 -27.79
CA GLU A 91 -6.61 8.86 -28.03
C GLU A 91 -8.05 8.64 -27.59
N LYS A 92 -8.83 7.94 -28.43
CA LYS A 92 -10.22 7.61 -28.09
C LYS A 92 -10.24 6.54 -27.01
N VAL A 93 -11.08 6.74 -26.00
CA VAL A 93 -11.34 5.73 -24.97
C VAL A 93 -12.07 4.55 -25.61
N THR A 94 -11.40 3.39 -25.67
CA THR A 94 -12.00 2.14 -26.13
C THR A 94 -12.59 1.36 -24.95
N TYR A 95 -13.59 0.54 -25.22
CA TYR A 95 -14.17 -0.35 -24.21
C TYR A 95 -13.12 -1.30 -23.61
N GLU A 96 -12.20 -1.80 -24.44
CA GLU A 96 -11.10 -2.67 -23.99
C GLU A 96 -10.15 -1.94 -23.05
N ALA A 97 -9.70 -0.72 -23.41
CA ALA A 97 -8.83 0.09 -22.57
C ALA A 97 -9.49 0.38 -21.21
N ALA A 98 -10.77 0.76 -21.21
CA ALA A 98 -11.54 0.99 -19.99
C ALA A 98 -11.65 -0.28 -19.14
N THR A 99 -11.91 -1.43 -19.76
CA THR A 99 -12.04 -2.72 -19.07
C THR A 99 -10.72 -3.17 -18.43
N ILE A 100 -9.60 -3.03 -19.14
CA ILE A 100 -8.28 -3.37 -18.61
C ILE A 100 -7.92 -2.44 -17.44
N ALA A 101 -8.15 -1.13 -17.59
CA ALA A 101 -7.89 -0.16 -16.54
C ALA A 101 -8.72 -0.45 -15.27
N LEU A 102 -10.02 -0.73 -15.43
CA LEU A 102 -10.90 -1.06 -14.31
C LEU A 102 -10.48 -2.37 -13.62
N ARG A 103 -10.20 -3.42 -14.38
CA ARG A 103 -9.71 -4.70 -13.82
C ARG A 103 -8.44 -4.51 -13.01
N LYS A 104 -7.48 -3.74 -13.54
CA LYS A 104 -6.22 -3.43 -12.83
C LYS A 104 -6.49 -2.64 -11.55
N ALA A 105 -7.37 -1.64 -11.59
CA ALA A 105 -7.72 -0.83 -10.43
C ALA A 105 -8.38 -1.68 -9.34
N ILE A 106 -9.33 -2.54 -9.69
CA ILE A 106 -9.99 -3.45 -8.74
C ILE A 106 -8.96 -4.38 -8.09
N ARG A 107 -8.11 -5.04 -8.89
CA ARG A 107 -7.08 -5.93 -8.34
C ARG A 107 -6.10 -5.20 -7.42
N LEU A 108 -5.69 -3.99 -7.77
CA LEU A 108 -4.82 -3.19 -6.89
C LEU A 108 -5.52 -2.89 -5.55
N ASN A 109 -6.81 -2.50 -5.58
CA ASN A 109 -7.58 -2.22 -4.36
C ASN A 109 -7.73 -3.49 -3.50
N CYS A 110 -8.02 -4.64 -4.11
CA CYS A 110 -8.07 -5.92 -3.39
C CYS A 110 -6.71 -6.26 -2.75
N ALA A 111 -5.60 -6.06 -3.46
CA ALA A 111 -4.26 -6.38 -2.94
C ALA A 111 -3.84 -5.49 -1.77
N ILE A 112 -4.42 -4.29 -1.62
CA ILE A 112 -4.15 -3.37 -0.50
C ILE A 112 -5.30 -3.33 0.51
N GLN A 113 -6.29 -4.21 0.39
CA GLN A 113 -7.41 -4.27 1.31
C GLN A 113 -6.97 -4.94 2.62
N ALA A 114 -7.29 -4.29 3.72
CA ALA A 114 -7.00 -4.82 5.04
C ALA A 114 -7.95 -5.95 5.42
N ARG A 115 -7.48 -6.87 6.26
CA ARG A 115 -8.22 -8.06 6.70
C ARG A 115 -9.56 -7.78 7.36
N ASP A 116 -9.71 -6.63 8.02
CA ASP A 116 -10.94 -6.24 8.72
C ASP A 116 -12.02 -5.65 7.79
N CYS A 117 -11.67 -5.41 6.52
CA CYS A 117 -12.60 -5.01 5.47
C CYS A 117 -13.27 -6.19 4.75
N ASN A 118 -12.79 -7.42 4.95
CA ASN A 118 -13.36 -8.63 4.39
C ASN A 118 -14.30 -9.26 5.44
N LYS A 119 -15.57 -8.83 5.47
CA LYS A 119 -16.63 -9.46 6.27
C LYS A 119 -17.61 -10.19 5.38
#